data_AF-A0A1L9TSC1-F1
#
_entry.id   AF-A0A1L9TSC1-F1
#
_cell.length_a   1.000
_cell.length_b   1.000
_cell.length_c   1.000
_cell.angle_alpha   90.00
_cell.angle_beta   90.00
_cell.angle_gamma   90.00
#
_symmetry.space_group_name_H-M   'P 1'
#
loop_
_entity.id
_entity.type
_entity.pdbx_description
1 polymer ?
#
loop_
_entity_poly.entity_id
_entity_poly.type
_entity_poly.pdbx_seq_one_letter_code
_entity_poly.pdbx_strand_id
1 'polypeptide(L)'
;MQESKIIGYIEKMLEKYPVMRKKGYSHPEPSADRLFQMDYPHTAGKSCAKCDPSAEVNREPRADESPVIHYGTIASGNTVIKSAQTRDIIRDRHGAICLEMEAAGLMNNFPCIVIRGISDYADSHKNDRWQSFAAATAAACAKELLEHIQPKAIEAEPAVKDVLYQVQDDVVKIRDFVMTEQSQRVLDWITELDFNGQHNDNLKQRLDGTGAWFLESAEFNQWIDQPQQTLYCPGIPGAGKTIMSSTVIEHLKGKFQDSPGVQIAQLAVKSSAILPNIEEMYYAYNRNGRHLDLKEALSELSKTVRSFKRVFVVIDALDEFCSSSPNELQELLSVGFMLQEETGINILATSRPNSEIMSRFEGCIQREIRAQDDDILGYVNTEIPGLLRSRISLHPEVEDDVRRAFVQNADGMYVPITDLATRLSDFDSGFY
;
A
#
# COMPACT_ATOMS: atom_id res chain seq x y z
N MET A 1 -3.52 -29.15 -47.94
CA MET A 1 -3.50 -28.96 -46.48
C MET A 1 -3.17 -30.32 -45.89
N GLN A 2 -2.14 -30.42 -45.07
CA GLN A 2 -1.83 -31.66 -44.37
C GLN A 2 -2.92 -31.87 -43.30
N GLU A 3 -3.46 -33.08 -43.17
CA GLU A 3 -4.47 -33.37 -42.14
C GLU A 3 -3.87 -33.16 -40.74
N SER A 4 -4.68 -32.60 -39.84
CA SER A 4 -4.29 -32.32 -38.45
C SER A 4 -3.91 -33.61 -37.73
N LYS A 5 -2.81 -33.58 -36.97
CA LYS A 5 -2.32 -34.73 -36.19
C LYS A 5 -2.85 -34.77 -34.77
N ILE A 6 -3.67 -33.78 -34.36
CA ILE A 6 -4.19 -33.62 -33.00
C ILE A 6 -4.83 -34.90 -32.47
N ILE A 7 -5.80 -35.48 -33.19
CA ILE A 7 -6.48 -36.72 -32.77
C ILE A 7 -5.48 -37.88 -32.64
N GLY A 8 -4.56 -38.00 -33.59
CA GLY A 8 -3.49 -39.00 -33.53
C GLY A 8 -2.59 -38.85 -32.31
N TYR A 9 -2.35 -37.62 -31.82
CA TYR A 9 -1.61 -37.39 -30.58
C TYR A 9 -2.41 -37.73 -29.34
N ILE A 10 -3.71 -37.45 -29.32
CA ILE A 10 -4.60 -37.84 -28.23
C ILE A 10 -4.67 -39.37 -28.14
N GLU A 11 -4.89 -40.08 -29.25
CA GLU A 11 -4.96 -41.55 -29.24
C GLU A 11 -3.64 -42.18 -28.77
N LYS A 12 -2.50 -41.71 -29.27
CA LYS A 12 -1.18 -42.15 -28.77
C LYS A 12 -1.00 -41.91 -27.28
N MET A 13 -1.48 -40.79 -26.76
CA MET A 13 -1.46 -40.51 -25.32
C MET A 13 -2.35 -41.50 -24.56
N LEU A 14 -3.55 -41.79 -25.05
CA LEU A 14 -4.49 -42.71 -24.39
C LEU A 14 -4.05 -44.18 -24.48
N GLU A 15 -3.36 -44.59 -25.54
CA GLU A 15 -2.69 -45.89 -25.66
C GLU A 15 -1.54 -46.02 -24.66
N LYS A 16 -0.69 -44.99 -24.59
CA LYS A 16 0.47 -44.97 -23.69
C LYS A 16 0.07 -44.87 -22.22
N TYR A 17 -1.02 -44.16 -21.92
CA TYR A 17 -1.54 -43.95 -20.57
C TYR A 17 -3.04 -44.31 -20.50
N PRO A 18 -3.40 -45.61 -20.46
CA PRO A 18 -4.80 -46.05 -20.47
C PRO A 18 -5.66 -45.50 -19.33
N VAL A 19 -5.03 -45.14 -18.19
CA VAL A 19 -5.70 -44.50 -17.05
C VAL A 19 -6.34 -43.16 -17.43
N MET A 20 -5.80 -42.44 -18.42
CA MET A 20 -6.37 -41.16 -18.88
C MET A 20 -7.74 -41.34 -19.54
N ARG A 21 -8.03 -42.49 -20.17
CA ARG A 21 -9.39 -42.80 -20.68
C ARG A 21 -10.40 -42.76 -19.53
N LYS A 22 -10.08 -43.38 -18.39
CA LYS A 22 -10.94 -43.38 -17.18
C LYS A 22 -11.08 -42.01 -16.53
N LYS A 23 -10.14 -41.08 -16.80
CA LYS A 23 -10.17 -39.70 -16.30
C LYS A 23 -10.88 -38.73 -17.25
N GLY A 24 -11.50 -39.20 -18.34
CA GLY A 24 -12.29 -38.37 -19.26
C GLY A 24 -11.48 -37.62 -20.32
N TYR A 25 -10.27 -38.09 -20.63
CA TYR A 25 -9.44 -37.51 -21.70
C TYR A 25 -9.78 -38.04 -23.11
N SER A 26 -10.71 -38.99 -23.23
CA SER A 26 -11.32 -39.38 -24.50
C SER A 26 -12.41 -38.40 -24.90
N HIS A 27 -12.73 -38.34 -26.20
CA HIS A 27 -13.83 -37.52 -26.69
C HIS A 27 -15.13 -37.86 -25.91
N PRO A 28 -15.84 -36.87 -25.34
CA PRO A 28 -17.12 -37.10 -24.69
C PRO A 28 -18.19 -37.59 -25.67
N GLU A 29 -19.23 -38.27 -25.18
CA GLU A 29 -20.35 -38.66 -26.05
C GLU A 29 -21.05 -37.43 -26.66
N PRO A 30 -21.60 -37.52 -27.89
CA PRO A 30 -22.32 -36.40 -28.52
C PRO A 30 -23.45 -35.81 -27.65
N SER A 31 -24.08 -36.64 -26.80
CA SER A 31 -25.11 -36.23 -25.84
C SER A 31 -24.61 -35.25 -24.77
N ALA A 32 -23.29 -35.07 -24.64
CA ALA A 32 -22.66 -34.12 -23.72
C ALA A 32 -22.49 -32.71 -24.32
N ASP A 33 -22.67 -32.51 -25.63
CA ASP A 33 -22.63 -31.20 -26.30
C ASP A 33 -24.04 -30.59 -26.37
N ARG A 34 -24.47 -29.96 -25.27
CA ARG A 34 -25.79 -29.30 -25.16
C ARG A 34 -25.62 -27.80 -25.03
N LEU A 35 -26.25 -27.05 -25.93
CA LEU A 35 -26.27 -25.58 -25.93
C LEU A 35 -27.72 -25.10 -25.80
N PHE A 36 -27.99 -24.25 -24.82
CA PHE A 36 -29.31 -23.70 -24.56
C PHE A 36 -29.45 -22.28 -25.12
N GLN A 37 -30.70 -21.84 -25.31
CA GLN A 37 -31.02 -20.45 -25.64
C GLN A 37 -30.44 -19.50 -24.59
N MET A 38 -30.02 -18.31 -25.03
CA MET A 38 -29.31 -17.32 -24.21
C MET A 38 -30.08 -16.90 -22.95
N ASP A 39 -31.40 -16.82 -23.05
CA ASP A 39 -32.33 -16.37 -22.01
C ASP A 39 -32.84 -17.51 -21.11
N TYR A 40 -32.47 -18.76 -21.40
CA TYR A 40 -32.86 -19.91 -20.59
C TYR A 40 -31.88 -20.10 -19.41
N PRO A 41 -32.31 -19.94 -18.15
CA PRO A 41 -31.44 -20.17 -16.99
C PRO A 41 -31.36 -21.66 -16.62
N HIS A 42 -30.20 -22.08 -16.14
CA HIS A 42 -30.02 -23.43 -15.60
C HIS A 42 -30.96 -23.71 -14.41
N THR A 43 -31.68 -24.83 -14.45
CA THR A 43 -32.79 -25.10 -13.53
C THR A 43 -32.35 -25.54 -12.12
N ALA A 44 -31.38 -26.46 -12.01
CA ALA A 44 -30.73 -26.89 -10.75
C ALA A 44 -29.78 -28.09 -10.94
N GLY A 45 -28.71 -28.16 -10.14
CA GLY A 45 -27.78 -29.30 -10.07
C GLY A 45 -26.45 -29.07 -10.80
N LYS A 46 -25.59 -30.11 -10.87
CA LYS A 46 -24.28 -30.04 -11.55
C LYS A 46 -24.32 -30.43 -13.04
N SER A 47 -25.50 -30.74 -13.57
CA SER A 47 -25.68 -31.18 -14.95
C SER A 47 -26.99 -30.65 -15.54
N CYS A 48 -27.11 -30.69 -16.86
CA CYS A 48 -28.32 -30.25 -17.57
C CYS A 48 -29.42 -31.33 -17.62
N ALA A 49 -29.33 -32.40 -16.82
CA ALA A 49 -30.30 -33.51 -16.86
C ALA A 49 -31.74 -33.09 -16.51
N LYS A 50 -31.90 -31.97 -15.78
CA LYS A 50 -33.21 -31.39 -15.41
C LYS A 50 -33.61 -30.19 -16.28
N CYS A 51 -32.76 -29.79 -17.22
CA CYS A 51 -33.04 -28.70 -18.14
C CYS A 51 -33.94 -29.19 -19.28
N ASP A 52 -34.86 -28.34 -19.72
CA ASP A 52 -35.82 -28.61 -20.78
C ASP A 52 -35.10 -28.74 -22.13
N PRO A 53 -35.14 -29.91 -22.78
CA PRO A 53 -34.51 -30.10 -24.09
C PRO A 53 -35.08 -29.21 -25.20
N SER A 54 -36.32 -28.73 -25.06
CA SER A 54 -36.92 -27.82 -26.04
C SER A 54 -36.28 -26.44 -26.07
N ALA A 55 -35.56 -26.07 -25.00
CA ALA A 55 -34.79 -24.83 -24.91
C ALA A 55 -33.37 -24.97 -25.51
N GLU A 56 -33.02 -26.11 -26.13
CA GLU A 56 -31.74 -26.29 -26.83
C GLU A 56 -31.74 -25.59 -28.19
N VAL A 57 -30.58 -25.04 -28.55
CA VAL A 57 -30.38 -24.43 -29.88
C VAL A 57 -30.25 -25.53 -30.92
N ASN A 58 -31.11 -25.50 -31.94
CA ASN A 58 -31.00 -26.41 -33.07
C ASN A 58 -29.74 -26.08 -33.89
N ARG A 59 -28.85 -27.07 -34.05
CA ARG A 59 -27.55 -26.93 -34.71
C ARG A 59 -27.33 -28.09 -35.66
N GLU A 60 -26.66 -27.83 -36.79
CA GLU A 60 -26.23 -28.89 -37.70
C GLU A 60 -25.29 -29.86 -36.98
N PRO A 61 -25.46 -31.18 -37.17
CA PRO A 61 -24.53 -32.17 -36.64
C PRO A 61 -23.11 -31.92 -37.15
N ARG A 62 -22.11 -32.15 -36.29
CA ARG A 62 -20.71 -32.09 -36.73
C ARG A 62 -20.44 -33.18 -37.76
N ALA A 63 -19.64 -32.87 -38.78
CA ALA A 63 -19.25 -33.83 -39.81
C ALA A 63 -18.38 -34.97 -39.24
N ASP A 64 -17.53 -34.66 -38.26
CA ASP A 64 -16.71 -35.61 -37.52
C ASP A 64 -16.34 -35.07 -36.12
N GLU A 65 -15.61 -35.87 -35.34
CA GLU A 65 -15.16 -35.55 -33.97
C GLU A 65 -13.81 -34.78 -33.94
N SER A 66 -13.30 -34.34 -35.10
CA SER A 66 -12.02 -33.65 -35.17
C SER A 66 -12.13 -32.25 -34.57
N PRO A 67 -11.13 -31.83 -33.76
CA PRO A 67 -11.08 -30.47 -33.24
C PRO A 67 -10.95 -29.43 -34.36
N VAL A 68 -11.65 -28.32 -34.20
CA VAL A 68 -11.52 -27.14 -35.07
C VAL A 68 -10.64 -26.11 -34.36
N ILE A 69 -9.65 -25.59 -35.07
CA ILE A 69 -8.78 -24.53 -34.56
C ILE A 69 -9.40 -23.17 -34.91
N HIS A 70 -9.64 -22.35 -33.89
CA HIS A 70 -10.13 -20.99 -34.04
C HIS A 70 -9.00 -20.00 -33.75
N TYR A 71 -8.81 -19.02 -34.63
CA TYR A 71 -7.85 -17.94 -34.48
C TYR A 71 -8.58 -16.64 -34.16
N GLY A 72 -8.22 -15.97 -33.07
CA GLY A 72 -8.82 -14.70 -32.68
C GLY A 72 -8.53 -14.32 -31.24
N THR A 73 -9.13 -13.22 -30.81
CA THR A 73 -8.93 -12.65 -29.48
C THR A 73 -9.47 -13.57 -28.39
N ILE A 74 -8.63 -13.90 -27.41
CA ILE A 74 -9.03 -14.57 -26.18
C ILE A 74 -9.13 -13.51 -25.08
N ALA A 75 -10.32 -13.30 -24.53
CA ALA A 75 -10.50 -12.39 -23.40
C ALA A 75 -10.22 -13.11 -22.09
N SER A 76 -9.35 -12.52 -21.28
CA SER A 76 -8.88 -13.08 -20.01
C SER A 76 -9.40 -12.26 -18.83
N GLY A 77 -9.85 -12.92 -17.76
CA GLY A 77 -10.27 -12.25 -16.53
C GLY A 77 -10.26 -13.15 -15.29
N ASN A 78 -10.19 -12.58 -14.10
CA ASN A 78 -10.08 -13.33 -12.84
C ASN A 78 -11.39 -14.01 -12.37
N THR A 79 -12.49 -13.88 -13.13
CA THR A 79 -13.81 -14.35 -12.74
C THR A 79 -14.38 -15.31 -13.77
N VAL A 80 -14.93 -16.44 -13.31
CA VAL A 80 -15.65 -17.38 -14.19
C VAL A 80 -16.91 -16.71 -14.72
N ILE A 81 -17.02 -16.58 -16.05
CA ILE A 81 -18.25 -16.12 -16.69
C ILE A 81 -19.24 -17.30 -16.77
N LYS A 82 -20.41 -17.13 -16.17
CA LYS A 82 -21.53 -18.10 -16.15
C LYS A 82 -22.84 -17.50 -16.66
N SER A 83 -22.73 -16.52 -17.55
CA SER A 83 -23.88 -15.82 -18.14
C SER A 83 -23.63 -15.65 -19.63
N ALA A 84 -24.53 -16.22 -20.44
CA ALA A 84 -24.51 -16.07 -21.88
C ALA A 84 -24.63 -14.58 -22.28
N GLN A 85 -25.39 -13.78 -21.52
CA GLN A 85 -25.48 -12.33 -21.70
C GLN A 85 -24.14 -11.63 -21.50
N THR A 86 -23.47 -11.89 -20.37
CA THR A 86 -22.15 -11.30 -20.11
C THR A 86 -21.12 -11.75 -21.15
N ARG A 87 -21.11 -13.03 -21.52
CA ARG A 87 -20.24 -13.55 -22.59
C ARG A 87 -20.44 -12.81 -23.91
N ASP A 88 -21.69 -12.65 -24.33
CA ASP A 88 -22.02 -12.01 -25.60
C ASP A 88 -21.66 -10.51 -25.59
N ILE A 89 -21.85 -9.82 -24.46
CA ILE A 89 -21.36 -8.45 -24.28
C ILE A 89 -19.83 -8.38 -24.46
N ILE A 90 -19.08 -9.33 -23.90
CA ILE A 90 -17.62 -9.37 -24.04
C ILE A 90 -17.22 -9.66 -25.50
N ARG A 91 -17.90 -10.62 -26.15
CA ARG A 91 -17.72 -10.92 -27.58
C ARG A 91 -17.93 -9.66 -28.43
N ASP A 92 -19.06 -8.99 -28.26
CA ASP A 92 -19.46 -7.87 -29.12
C ASP A 92 -18.59 -6.63 -28.87
N ARG A 93 -18.18 -6.38 -27.62
CA ARG A 93 -17.32 -5.23 -27.29
C ARG A 93 -15.86 -5.40 -27.67
N HIS A 94 -15.31 -6.61 -27.52
CA HIS A 94 -13.87 -6.86 -27.65
C HIS A 94 -13.49 -7.75 -28.84
N GLY A 95 -14.47 -8.20 -29.62
CA GLY A 95 -14.24 -9.20 -30.68
C GLY A 95 -13.71 -10.53 -30.13
N ALA A 96 -13.97 -10.82 -28.86
CA ALA A 96 -13.45 -12.00 -28.18
C ALA A 96 -14.17 -13.26 -28.67
N ILE A 97 -13.39 -14.27 -29.09
CA ILE A 97 -13.91 -15.56 -29.54
C ILE A 97 -13.84 -16.64 -28.44
N CYS A 98 -13.09 -16.37 -27.38
CA CYS A 98 -12.86 -17.28 -26.27
C CYS A 98 -12.71 -16.50 -24.97
N LEU A 99 -13.15 -17.10 -23.86
CA LEU A 99 -13.00 -16.59 -22.50
C LEU A 99 -12.11 -17.55 -21.70
N GLU A 100 -11.15 -17.00 -20.98
CA GLU A 100 -10.27 -17.76 -20.10
C GLU A 100 -9.90 -16.93 -18.86
N MET A 101 -9.16 -17.51 -17.91
CA MET A 101 -9.01 -16.93 -16.58
C MET A 101 -7.58 -16.68 -16.08
N GLU A 102 -6.55 -16.99 -16.87
CA GLU A 102 -5.18 -17.16 -16.37
C GLU A 102 -4.07 -16.61 -17.28
N ALA A 103 -4.32 -16.25 -18.55
CA ALA A 103 -3.25 -15.84 -19.48
C ALA A 103 -2.96 -14.32 -19.51
N ALA A 104 -3.88 -13.46 -19.05
CA ALA A 104 -3.65 -12.00 -19.03
C ALA A 104 -2.36 -11.59 -18.31
N GLY A 105 -1.98 -12.29 -17.24
CA GLY A 105 -0.78 -11.96 -16.45
C GLY A 105 0.54 -12.28 -17.15
N LEU A 106 0.51 -13.12 -18.20
CA LEU A 106 1.71 -13.54 -18.93
C LEU A 106 1.90 -12.74 -20.23
N MET A 107 0.80 -12.37 -20.91
CA MET A 107 0.84 -11.72 -22.23
C MET A 107 1.43 -10.30 -22.22
N ASN A 108 1.38 -9.58 -21.10
CA ASN A 108 1.90 -8.22 -21.02
C ASN A 108 3.43 -8.15 -20.93
N ASN A 109 4.08 -9.26 -20.62
CA ASN A 109 5.49 -9.26 -20.20
C ASN A 109 6.40 -10.08 -21.12
N PHE A 110 5.86 -10.88 -22.04
CA PHE A 110 6.64 -11.50 -23.10
C PHE A 110 5.82 -11.95 -24.32
N PRO A 111 6.46 -12.00 -25.51
CA PRO A 111 5.84 -12.58 -26.69
C PRO A 111 5.45 -14.04 -26.43
N CYS A 112 4.16 -14.34 -26.39
CA CYS A 112 3.67 -15.69 -26.20
C CYS A 112 2.45 -15.97 -27.07
N ILE A 113 2.23 -17.26 -27.36
CA ILE A 113 1.03 -17.75 -28.04
C ILE A 113 0.22 -18.52 -27.00
N VAL A 114 -1.03 -18.11 -26.81
CA VAL A 114 -1.95 -18.77 -25.88
C VAL A 114 -2.79 -19.79 -26.66
N ILE A 115 -2.69 -21.07 -26.29
CA ILE A 115 -3.51 -22.15 -26.85
C ILE A 115 -4.48 -22.62 -25.78
N ARG A 116 -5.80 -22.50 -26.05
CA ARG A 116 -6.86 -22.93 -25.14
C ARG A 116 -7.75 -23.98 -25.80
N GLY A 117 -8.10 -25.00 -25.02
CA GLY A 117 -9.16 -25.94 -25.37
C GLY A 117 -10.49 -25.43 -24.85
N ILE A 118 -11.53 -25.48 -25.68
CA ILE A 118 -12.87 -25.02 -25.31
C ILE A 118 -13.60 -26.15 -24.60
N SER A 119 -14.02 -25.93 -23.34
CA SER A 119 -14.73 -26.93 -22.52
C SER A 119 -16.18 -26.60 -22.22
N ASP A 120 -16.60 -25.35 -22.41
CA ASP A 120 -17.97 -24.92 -22.11
C ASP A 120 -18.33 -23.65 -22.88
N TYR A 121 -19.58 -23.24 -22.74
CA TYR A 121 -20.16 -22.10 -23.43
C TYR A 121 -20.11 -20.80 -22.63
N ALA A 122 -19.39 -20.76 -21.49
CA ALA A 122 -19.35 -19.62 -20.57
C ALA A 122 -20.74 -19.08 -20.17
N ASP A 123 -21.70 -19.99 -20.00
CA ASP A 123 -23.08 -19.71 -19.64
C ASP A 123 -23.45 -20.37 -18.29
N SER A 124 -24.74 -20.29 -17.94
CA SER A 124 -25.24 -20.86 -16.69
C SER A 124 -25.23 -22.40 -16.67
N HIS A 125 -25.00 -23.05 -17.82
CA HIS A 125 -24.97 -24.51 -18.01
C HIS A 125 -23.57 -25.12 -17.97
N LYS A 126 -22.54 -24.30 -17.67
CA LYS A 126 -21.15 -24.74 -17.48
C LYS A 126 -21.07 -26.03 -16.65
N ASN A 127 -20.30 -27.00 -17.14
CA ASN A 127 -19.97 -28.22 -16.43
C ASN A 127 -18.55 -28.70 -16.78
N ASP A 128 -18.03 -29.67 -16.03
CA ASP A 128 -16.62 -30.07 -16.12
C ASP A 128 -16.37 -31.25 -17.07
N ARG A 129 -17.40 -31.74 -17.79
CA ARG A 129 -17.31 -32.99 -18.60
C ARG A 129 -16.29 -32.92 -19.72
N TRP A 130 -16.16 -31.75 -20.35
CA TRP A 130 -15.28 -31.55 -21.50
C TRP A 130 -13.86 -31.09 -21.11
N GLN A 131 -13.61 -30.71 -19.86
CA GLN A 131 -12.34 -30.09 -19.45
C GLN A 131 -11.11 -30.96 -19.74
N SER A 132 -11.19 -32.26 -19.43
CA SER A 132 -10.06 -33.17 -19.63
C SER A 132 -9.75 -33.39 -21.11
N PHE A 133 -10.78 -33.59 -21.94
CA PHE A 133 -10.62 -33.69 -23.40
C PHE A 133 -10.14 -32.38 -24.04
N ALA A 134 -10.69 -31.24 -23.61
CA ALA A 134 -10.28 -29.91 -24.07
C ALA A 134 -8.80 -29.63 -23.72
N ALA A 135 -8.35 -30.00 -22.52
CA ALA A 135 -6.96 -29.88 -22.11
C ALA A 135 -6.02 -30.76 -22.96
N ALA A 136 -6.39 -32.03 -23.19
CA ALA A 136 -5.63 -32.91 -24.10
C ALA A 136 -5.56 -32.36 -25.52
N THR A 137 -6.67 -31.81 -26.03
CA THR A 137 -6.74 -31.19 -27.35
C THR A 137 -5.83 -29.97 -27.46
N ALA A 138 -5.82 -29.09 -26.45
CA ALA A 138 -4.91 -27.95 -26.39
C ALA A 138 -3.44 -28.38 -26.37
N ALA A 139 -3.10 -29.39 -25.56
CA ALA A 139 -1.74 -29.92 -25.49
C ALA A 139 -1.29 -30.59 -26.80
N ALA A 140 -2.18 -31.33 -27.45
CA ALA A 140 -1.93 -31.94 -28.75
C ALA A 140 -1.76 -30.89 -29.86
N CYS A 141 -2.57 -29.82 -29.84
CA CYS A 141 -2.41 -28.66 -30.72
C CYS A 141 -1.06 -27.96 -30.49
N ALA A 142 -0.68 -27.71 -29.24
CA ALA A 142 0.61 -27.13 -28.90
C ALA A 142 1.78 -27.99 -29.38
N LYS A 143 1.69 -29.32 -29.22
CA LYS A 143 2.69 -30.24 -29.75
C LYS A 143 2.81 -30.15 -31.27
N GLU A 144 1.69 -30.14 -31.98
CA GLU A 144 1.69 -30.03 -33.44
C GLU A 144 2.29 -28.69 -33.89
N LEU A 145 1.98 -27.59 -33.21
CA LEU A 145 2.60 -26.29 -33.46
C LEU A 145 4.12 -26.34 -33.28
N LEU A 146 4.60 -26.93 -32.18
CA LEU A 146 6.03 -27.04 -31.88
C LEU A 146 6.80 -27.84 -32.95
N GLU A 147 6.17 -28.83 -33.59
CA GLU A 147 6.79 -29.59 -34.69
C GLU A 147 7.01 -28.75 -35.96
N HIS A 148 6.30 -27.62 -36.11
CA HIS A 148 6.45 -26.71 -37.25
C HIS A 148 7.40 -25.53 -36.96
N ILE A 149 7.81 -25.33 -35.70
CA ILE A 149 8.74 -24.27 -35.32
C ILE A 149 10.18 -24.75 -35.58
N GLN A 150 10.93 -24.01 -36.40
CA GLN A 150 12.32 -24.35 -36.70
C GLN A 150 13.23 -24.02 -35.50
N PRO A 151 14.11 -24.94 -35.06
CA PRO A 151 15.03 -24.69 -33.92
C PRO A 151 15.90 -23.43 -34.07
N LYS A 152 16.31 -23.10 -35.30
CA LYS A 152 17.13 -21.90 -35.58
C LYS A 152 16.43 -20.57 -35.27
N ALA A 153 15.09 -20.53 -35.28
CA ALA A 153 14.33 -19.34 -34.91
C ALA A 153 14.25 -19.15 -33.38
N ILE A 154 14.57 -20.19 -32.59
CA ILE A 154 14.49 -20.20 -31.13
C ILE A 154 15.81 -19.70 -30.51
N GLU A 155 16.95 -19.90 -31.17
CA GLU A 155 18.28 -19.48 -30.68
C GLU A 155 18.45 -17.94 -30.59
N ALA A 156 17.63 -17.18 -31.31
CA ALA A 156 17.65 -15.71 -31.31
C ALA A 156 16.72 -15.09 -30.25
N GLU A 157 15.86 -15.89 -29.61
CA GLU A 157 14.90 -15.40 -28.62
C GLU A 157 15.48 -15.49 -27.20
N PRO A 158 15.16 -14.53 -26.30
CA PRO A 158 15.56 -14.59 -24.90
C PRO A 158 15.08 -15.87 -24.23
N ALA A 159 15.90 -16.46 -23.37
CA ALA A 159 15.49 -17.65 -22.63
C ALA A 159 14.34 -17.30 -21.68
N VAL A 160 13.34 -18.19 -21.59
CA VAL A 160 12.15 -18.01 -20.72
C VAL A 160 12.52 -17.68 -19.27
N LYS A 161 13.65 -18.20 -18.78
CA LYS A 161 14.16 -17.90 -17.43
C LYS A 161 14.45 -16.41 -17.21
N ASP A 162 15.01 -15.72 -18.21
CA ASP A 162 15.49 -14.33 -18.05
C ASP A 162 14.30 -13.36 -18.08
N VAL A 163 13.29 -13.71 -18.89
CA VAL A 163 11.98 -13.06 -18.91
C VAL A 163 11.21 -13.27 -17.61
N LEU A 164 11.23 -14.49 -17.04
CA LEU A 164 10.49 -14.83 -15.81
C LEU A 164 10.99 -14.01 -14.61
N TYR A 165 12.30 -13.75 -14.55
CA TYR A 165 12.87 -12.88 -13.52
C TYR A 165 12.38 -11.43 -13.62
N GLN A 166 12.22 -10.89 -14.84
CA GLN A 166 11.67 -9.54 -15.06
C GLN A 166 10.19 -9.48 -14.65
N VAL A 167 9.38 -10.47 -15.03
CA VAL A 167 7.98 -10.58 -14.62
C VAL A 167 7.84 -10.59 -13.10
N GLN A 168 8.68 -11.36 -12.41
CA GLN A 168 8.62 -11.49 -10.97
C GLN A 168 8.95 -10.17 -10.26
N ASP A 169 9.92 -9.41 -10.77
CA ASP A 169 10.28 -8.09 -10.26
C ASP A 169 9.18 -7.06 -10.51
N ASP A 170 8.55 -7.08 -11.70
CA ASP A 170 7.43 -6.21 -12.03
C ASP A 170 6.17 -6.52 -11.20
N VAL A 171 5.90 -7.80 -10.92
CA VAL A 171 4.80 -8.21 -10.03
C VAL A 171 5.03 -7.76 -8.59
N VAL A 172 6.28 -7.81 -8.10
CA VAL A 172 6.63 -7.26 -6.78
C VAL A 172 6.43 -5.76 -6.76
N LYS A 173 6.90 -5.04 -7.77
CA LYS A 173 6.72 -3.58 -7.89
C LYS A 173 5.25 -3.17 -7.99
N ILE A 174 4.44 -3.89 -8.78
CA ILE A 174 3.00 -3.64 -8.89
C ILE A 174 2.30 -3.94 -7.57
N ARG A 175 2.64 -5.05 -6.91
CA ARG A 175 2.09 -5.37 -5.59
C ARG A 175 2.41 -4.26 -4.59
N ASP A 176 3.65 -3.82 -4.53
CA ASP A 176 4.07 -2.79 -3.59
C ASP A 176 3.42 -1.44 -3.94
N PHE A 177 3.25 -1.10 -5.23
CA PHE A 177 2.51 0.08 -5.68
C PHE A 177 1.01 0.01 -5.31
N VAL A 178 0.33 -1.11 -5.57
CA VAL A 178 -1.09 -1.30 -5.25
C VAL A 178 -1.32 -1.27 -3.74
N MET A 179 -0.44 -1.91 -2.96
CA MET A 179 -0.48 -1.86 -1.50
C MET A 179 -0.26 -0.44 -0.97
N THR A 180 0.61 0.34 -1.62
CA THR A 180 0.84 1.75 -1.26
C THR A 180 -0.37 2.62 -1.57
N GLU A 181 -1.00 2.45 -2.74
CA GLU A 181 -2.20 3.22 -3.12
C GLU A 181 -3.42 2.88 -2.25
N GLN A 182 -3.63 1.59 -1.95
CA GLN A 182 -4.67 1.15 -1.02
C GLN A 182 -4.41 1.66 0.38
N SER A 183 -3.13 1.65 0.81
CA SER A 183 -2.74 2.23 2.08
C SER A 183 -3.10 3.71 2.14
N GLN A 184 -2.72 4.47 1.11
CA GLN A 184 -3.01 5.90 1.07
C GLN A 184 -4.51 6.20 1.20
N ARG A 185 -5.39 5.44 0.53
CA ARG A 185 -6.85 5.67 0.60
C ARG A 185 -7.46 5.47 1.98
N VAL A 186 -6.96 4.51 2.75
CA VAL A 186 -7.41 4.29 4.13
C VAL A 186 -6.88 5.39 5.04
N LEU A 187 -5.67 5.90 4.78
CA LEU A 187 -5.08 7.00 5.54
C LEU A 187 -5.79 8.32 5.28
N ASP A 188 -6.11 8.61 4.01
CA ASP A 188 -6.92 9.75 3.61
C ASP A 188 -8.33 9.70 4.22
N TRP A 189 -8.87 8.50 4.48
CA TRP A 189 -10.14 8.31 5.20
C TRP A 189 -10.01 8.59 6.70
N ILE A 190 -8.89 8.20 7.33
CA ILE A 190 -8.65 8.44 8.76
C ILE A 190 -8.44 9.93 9.02
N THR A 191 -7.79 10.63 8.10
CA THR A 191 -7.51 12.06 8.22
C THR A 191 -7.22 12.69 6.85
N GLU A 192 -7.76 13.88 6.60
CA GLU A 192 -7.45 14.69 5.41
C GLU A 192 -6.06 15.37 5.52
N LEU A 193 -5.36 15.23 6.65
CA LEU A 193 -4.09 15.89 6.90
C LEU A 193 -2.92 15.09 6.29
N ASP A 194 -2.15 15.74 5.40
CA ASP A 194 -0.88 15.19 4.88
C ASP A 194 0.26 15.33 5.90
N PHE A 195 0.16 14.52 6.95
CA PHE A 195 1.19 14.44 7.97
C PHE A 195 2.55 13.98 7.44
N ASN A 196 2.58 13.20 6.35
CA ASN A 196 3.83 12.73 5.73
C ASN A 196 4.57 13.87 5.05
N GLY A 197 3.85 14.66 4.24
CA GLY A 197 4.38 15.88 3.65
C GLY A 197 4.89 16.84 4.72
N GLN A 198 4.07 17.11 5.74
CA GLN A 198 4.44 18.00 6.84
C GLN A 198 5.65 17.49 7.63
N HIS A 199 5.72 16.21 7.95
CA HIS A 199 6.87 15.61 8.66
C HIS A 199 8.15 15.70 7.83
N ASN A 200 8.10 15.37 6.53
CA ASN A 200 9.25 15.47 5.65
C ASN A 200 9.71 16.92 5.48
N ASP A 201 8.80 17.87 5.34
CA ASP A 201 9.15 19.28 5.22
C ASP A 201 9.73 19.84 6.52
N ASN A 202 9.20 19.42 7.68
CA ASN A 202 9.79 19.73 8.98
C ASN A 202 11.22 19.17 9.12
N LEU A 203 11.46 17.94 8.65
CA LEU A 203 12.80 17.34 8.65
C LEU A 203 13.76 18.07 7.71
N LYS A 204 13.30 18.54 6.54
CA LYS A 204 14.13 19.36 5.63
C LYS A 204 14.49 20.72 6.21
N GLN A 205 13.62 21.29 7.05
CA GLN A 205 13.90 22.56 7.74
C GLN A 205 14.85 22.40 8.93
N ARG A 206 15.05 21.18 9.41
CA ARG A 206 15.98 20.89 10.51
C ARG A 206 17.42 20.91 9.98
N LEU A 207 18.29 21.61 10.69
CA LEU A 207 19.73 21.49 10.47
C LEU A 207 20.26 20.21 11.14
N ASP A 208 21.04 19.43 10.39
CA ASP A 208 21.69 18.22 10.90
C ASP A 208 22.49 18.49 12.18
N GLY A 209 22.34 17.60 13.17
CA GLY A 209 23.00 17.72 14.47
C GLY A 209 22.21 18.49 15.54
N THR A 210 21.20 19.28 15.16
CA THR A 210 20.35 20.01 16.14
C THR A 210 19.40 19.09 16.89
N GLY A 211 19.07 19.42 18.14
CA GLY A 211 18.12 18.65 18.96
C GLY A 211 18.71 17.39 19.61
N ALA A 212 20.02 17.12 19.46
CA ALA A 212 20.69 15.99 20.11
C ALA A 212 20.55 16.04 21.64
N TRP A 213 20.64 17.24 22.22
CA TRP A 213 20.46 17.48 23.66
C TRP A 213 19.14 16.92 24.22
N PHE A 214 18.09 16.85 23.40
CA PHE A 214 16.80 16.33 23.80
C PHE A 214 16.81 14.80 23.75
N LEU A 215 17.31 14.22 22.65
CA LEU A 215 17.40 12.77 22.45
C LEU A 215 18.40 12.09 23.40
N GLU A 216 19.41 12.83 23.88
CA GLU A 216 20.41 12.36 24.84
C GLU A 216 20.01 12.63 26.30
N SER A 217 18.88 13.31 26.53
CA SER A 217 18.42 13.64 27.87
C SER A 217 18.06 12.40 28.70
N ALA A 218 18.20 12.49 30.02
CA ALA A 218 17.83 11.41 30.92
C ALA A 218 16.32 11.14 30.87
N GLU A 219 15.54 12.21 30.73
CA GLU A 219 14.08 12.20 30.63
C GLU A 219 13.61 11.45 29.38
N PHE A 220 14.22 11.72 28.21
CA PHE A 220 13.90 11.03 26.98
C PHE A 220 14.30 9.55 27.03
N ASN A 221 15.49 9.24 27.57
CA ASN A 221 15.94 7.87 27.74
C ASN A 221 15.08 7.08 28.74
N GLN A 222 14.65 7.71 29.83
CA GLN A 222 13.69 7.09 30.76
C GLN A 222 12.36 6.78 30.05
N TRP A 223 11.86 7.72 29.24
CA TRP A 223 10.64 7.53 28.47
C TRP A 223 10.76 6.42 27.43
N ILE A 224 11.89 6.28 26.74
CA ILE A 224 12.05 5.27 25.68
C ILE A 224 12.30 3.86 26.23
N ASP A 225 12.97 3.73 27.37
CA ASP A 225 13.43 2.43 27.88
C ASP A 225 12.29 1.65 28.57
N GLN A 226 11.44 2.33 29.35
CA GLN A 226 10.36 1.68 30.11
C GLN A 226 8.99 1.79 29.43
N PRO A 227 8.15 0.74 29.41
CA PRO A 227 6.80 0.84 28.85
C PRO A 227 5.91 1.73 29.73
N GLN A 228 4.75 2.12 29.18
CA GLN A 228 3.72 2.87 29.92
C GLN A 228 4.23 4.21 30.49
N GLN A 229 5.19 4.86 29.81
CA GLN A 229 5.69 6.17 30.23
C GLN A 229 5.04 7.30 29.45
N THR A 230 4.88 8.44 30.12
CA THR A 230 4.39 9.68 29.51
C THR A 230 5.44 10.77 29.67
N LEU A 231 5.86 11.36 28.55
CA LEU A 231 6.80 12.46 28.47
C LEU A 231 6.08 13.71 27.96
N TYR A 232 5.90 14.69 28.85
CA TYR A 232 5.29 15.97 28.52
C TYR A 232 6.36 17.03 28.26
N CYS A 233 6.23 17.71 27.13
CA CYS A 233 7.23 18.63 26.60
C CYS A 233 6.65 20.04 26.42
N PRO A 234 6.58 20.86 27.49
CA PRO A 234 6.15 22.24 27.36
C PRO A 234 7.21 23.05 26.61
N GLY A 235 6.82 24.09 25.89
CA GLY A 235 7.77 25.01 25.29
C GLY A 235 7.10 26.27 24.74
N ILE A 236 7.80 27.40 24.81
CA ILE A 236 7.30 28.68 24.32
C ILE A 236 7.01 28.63 22.81
N PRO A 237 6.17 29.54 22.26
CA PRO A 237 6.03 29.69 20.81
C PRO A 237 7.40 29.84 20.13
N GLY A 238 7.58 29.20 18.97
CA GLY A 238 8.85 29.24 18.22
C GLY A 238 10.02 28.44 18.82
N ALA A 239 9.85 27.74 19.96
CA ALA A 239 10.89 26.90 20.54
C ALA A 239 11.24 25.62 19.74
N GLY A 240 10.57 25.37 18.60
CA GLY A 240 10.84 24.21 17.74
C GLY A 240 10.14 22.91 18.15
N LYS A 241 9.04 22.96 18.91
CA LYS A 241 8.28 21.78 19.37
C LYS A 241 7.93 20.80 18.24
N THR A 242 7.36 21.29 17.13
CA THR A 242 6.98 20.46 15.97
C THR A 242 8.18 19.85 15.25
N ILE A 243 9.29 20.58 15.16
CA ILE A 243 10.57 20.06 14.64
C ILE A 243 11.11 18.97 15.57
N MET A 244 11.00 19.15 16.89
CA MET A 244 11.40 18.16 17.88
C MET A 244 10.51 16.91 17.83
N SER A 245 9.19 17.04 17.70
CA SER A 245 8.27 15.92 17.48
C SER A 245 8.68 15.10 16.26
N SER A 246 8.96 15.76 15.14
CA SER A 246 9.45 15.11 13.91
C SER A 246 10.82 14.43 14.11
N THR A 247 11.71 15.07 14.86
CA THR A 247 13.03 14.53 15.22
C THR A 247 12.93 13.26 16.07
N VAL A 248 12.05 13.25 17.08
CA VAL A 248 11.78 12.06 17.90
C VAL A 248 11.25 10.92 17.05
N ILE A 249 10.29 11.21 16.17
CA ILE A 249 9.71 10.19 15.29
C ILE A 249 10.78 9.55 14.40
N GLU A 250 11.68 10.33 13.81
CA GLU A 250 12.75 9.80 12.96
C GLU A 250 13.81 9.04 13.78
N HIS A 251 14.15 9.51 14.98
CA HIS A 251 15.02 8.78 15.90
C HIS A 251 14.45 7.41 16.29
N LEU A 252 13.16 7.36 16.63
CA LEU A 252 12.48 6.11 16.94
C LEU A 252 12.52 5.16 15.73
N LYS A 253 12.27 5.69 14.52
CA LYS A 253 12.26 4.89 13.28
C LYS A 253 13.61 4.24 13.04
N GLY A 254 14.70 4.98 13.22
CA GLY A 254 16.06 4.42 13.15
C GLY A 254 16.36 3.42 14.27
N LYS A 255 16.05 3.76 15.53
CA LYS A 255 16.38 2.92 16.70
C LYS A 255 15.67 1.55 16.67
N PHE A 256 14.45 1.50 16.13
CA PHE A 256 13.63 0.28 16.11
C PHE A 256 13.46 -0.33 14.71
N GLN A 257 14.21 0.13 13.71
CA GLN A 257 14.10 -0.30 12.31
C GLN A 257 14.20 -1.84 12.12
N ASP A 258 15.10 -2.48 12.86
CA ASP A 258 15.38 -3.92 12.77
C ASP A 258 14.67 -4.75 13.85
N SER A 259 13.74 -4.16 14.60
CA SER A 259 13.01 -4.84 15.67
C SER A 259 11.66 -5.39 15.19
N PRO A 260 11.55 -6.66 14.78
CA PRO A 260 10.26 -7.24 14.38
C PRO A 260 9.24 -7.14 15.52
N GLY A 261 8.20 -6.34 15.26
CA GLY A 261 7.08 -6.10 16.18
C GLY A 261 7.09 -4.75 16.90
N VAL A 262 8.04 -3.84 16.67
CA VAL A 262 7.96 -2.46 17.15
C VAL A 262 7.46 -1.57 16.02
N GLN A 263 6.31 -0.94 16.20
CA GLN A 263 5.76 0.00 15.22
C GLN A 263 5.55 1.35 15.89
N ILE A 264 6.01 2.39 15.21
CA ILE A 264 5.88 3.77 15.67
C ILE A 264 4.60 4.30 15.08
N ALA A 265 3.54 4.20 15.87
CA ALA A 265 2.29 4.86 15.59
C ALA A 265 2.41 6.33 16.04
N GLN A 266 3.06 7.17 15.24
CA GLN A 266 2.52 8.52 15.15
C GLN A 266 1.04 8.33 14.78
N LEU A 267 0.13 9.17 15.28
CA LEU A 267 -1.24 9.21 14.77
C LEU A 267 -1.31 9.68 13.29
N ALA A 268 -0.20 9.51 12.56
CA ALA A 268 -0.06 9.45 11.14
C ALA A 268 1.16 8.60 10.73
N VAL A 269 0.87 7.43 10.15
CA VAL A 269 1.51 6.94 8.91
C VAL A 269 3.05 6.87 8.86
N LYS A 270 3.64 5.76 9.29
CA LYS A 270 4.80 5.19 8.56
C LYS A 270 4.80 3.66 8.50
N SER A 271 3.66 3.00 8.78
CA SER A 271 3.56 1.58 8.48
C SER A 271 3.25 1.42 6.99
N SER A 272 4.20 0.87 6.23
CA SER A 272 4.00 0.40 4.85
C SER A 272 2.98 -0.74 4.75
N ALA A 273 2.43 -1.20 5.87
CA ALA A 273 1.29 -2.10 5.94
C ALA A 273 0.19 -1.47 6.79
N ILE A 274 -0.93 -1.13 6.17
CA ILE A 274 -2.14 -0.89 6.94
C ILE A 274 -2.54 -2.18 7.63
N LEU A 275 -2.91 -2.04 8.89
CA LEU A 275 -3.25 -3.19 9.68
C LEU A 275 -4.60 -3.73 9.21
N PRO A 276 -4.74 -5.06 9.03
CA PRO A 276 -5.94 -5.66 8.45
C PRO A 276 -7.25 -5.23 9.12
N ASN A 277 -7.23 -4.97 10.42
CA ASN A 277 -8.42 -4.52 11.15
C ASN A 277 -8.80 -3.07 10.82
N ILE A 278 -7.84 -2.17 10.59
CA ILE A 278 -8.10 -0.80 10.12
C ILE A 278 -8.60 -0.81 8.67
N GLU A 279 -8.08 -1.72 7.85
CA GLU A 279 -8.54 -1.93 6.48
C GLU A 279 -9.97 -2.50 6.42
N GLU A 280 -10.28 -3.48 7.27
CA GLU A 280 -11.64 -4.02 7.43
C GLU A 280 -12.62 -2.93 7.87
N MET A 281 -12.21 -2.03 8.76
CA MET A 281 -13.02 -0.88 9.19
C MET A 281 -13.33 0.07 8.02
N TYR A 282 -12.34 0.42 7.21
CA TYR A 282 -12.52 1.23 6.00
C TYR A 282 -13.53 0.58 5.03
N TYR A 283 -13.40 -0.72 4.79
CA TYR A 283 -14.32 -1.43 3.91
C TYR A 283 -15.73 -1.62 4.49
N ALA A 284 -15.88 -1.69 5.81
CA ALA A 284 -17.18 -1.71 6.48
C ALA A 284 -17.87 -0.34 6.43
N TYR A 285 -17.11 0.74 6.62
CA TYR A 285 -17.59 2.12 6.46
C TYR A 285 -18.11 2.36 5.03
N ASN A 286 -17.30 2.07 4.01
CA ASN A 286 -17.68 2.28 2.61
C ASN A 286 -18.86 1.43 2.14
N ARG A 287 -19.10 0.27 2.74
CA ARG A 287 -20.24 -0.59 2.40
C ARG A 287 -21.56 -0.14 3.02
N ASN A 288 -21.51 0.36 4.25
CA ASN A 288 -22.72 0.55 5.08
C ASN A 288 -22.95 1.99 5.57
N GLY A 289 -22.03 2.94 5.29
CA GLY A 289 -22.12 4.33 5.74
C GLY A 289 -22.06 4.49 7.27
N ARG A 290 -21.51 3.51 7.98
CA ARG A 290 -21.52 3.46 9.45
C ARG A 290 -20.32 4.22 10.02
N HIS A 291 -20.56 5.37 10.65
CA HIS A 291 -19.58 6.03 11.51
C HIS A 291 -19.31 5.18 12.76
N LEU A 292 -18.03 5.01 13.13
CA LEU A 292 -17.65 4.37 14.39
C LEU A 292 -17.91 5.32 15.55
N ASP A 293 -18.42 4.77 16.65
CA ASP A 293 -18.40 5.48 17.93
C ASP A 293 -17.00 5.36 18.60
N LEU A 294 -16.74 6.23 19.58
CA LEU A 294 -15.45 6.29 20.28
C LEU A 294 -15.07 4.97 20.97
N LYS A 295 -16.04 4.18 21.45
CA LYS A 295 -15.77 2.90 22.12
C LYS A 295 -15.35 1.83 21.12
N GLU A 296 -15.98 1.81 19.94
CA GLU A 296 -15.60 0.91 18.85
C GLU A 296 -14.21 1.26 18.32
N ALA A 297 -13.91 2.55 18.12
CA ALA A 297 -12.59 3.01 17.70
C ALA A 297 -11.51 2.65 18.73
N LEU A 298 -11.77 2.84 20.03
CA LEU A 298 -10.89 2.42 21.12
C LEU A 298 -10.65 0.92 21.14
N SER A 299 -11.70 0.11 21.01
CA SER A 299 -11.59 -1.35 21.01
C SER A 299 -10.70 -1.85 19.87
N GLU A 300 -10.89 -1.30 18.67
CA GLU A 300 -10.07 -1.64 17.51
C GLU A 300 -8.63 -1.13 17.64
N LEU A 301 -8.43 0.09 18.14
CA LEU A 301 -7.11 0.64 18.41
C LEU A 301 -6.37 -0.18 19.48
N SER A 302 -7.03 -0.60 20.54
CA SER A 302 -6.45 -1.48 21.56
C SER A 302 -6.05 -2.84 20.97
N LYS A 303 -6.85 -3.44 20.09
CA LYS A 303 -6.48 -4.69 19.39
C LYS A 303 -5.27 -4.48 18.49
N THR A 304 -5.25 -3.37 17.74
CA THR A 304 -4.12 -2.94 16.91
C THR A 304 -2.84 -2.84 17.73
N VAL A 305 -2.86 -2.06 18.82
CA VAL A 305 -1.69 -1.79 19.65
C VAL A 305 -1.13 -3.08 20.25
N ARG A 306 -2.00 -4.02 20.68
CA ARG A 306 -1.59 -5.32 21.22
C ARG A 306 -0.87 -6.23 20.22
N SER A 307 -0.99 -5.97 18.92
CA SER A 307 -0.23 -6.71 17.89
C SER A 307 1.26 -6.32 17.86
N PHE A 308 1.63 -5.23 18.55
CA PHE A 308 2.99 -4.74 18.64
C PHE A 308 3.58 -4.96 20.03
N LYS A 309 4.89 -5.20 20.05
CA LYS A 309 5.68 -5.32 21.29
C LYS A 309 5.88 -3.98 21.98
N ARG A 310 5.94 -2.89 21.21
CA ARG A 310 6.16 -1.54 21.71
C ARG A 310 5.51 -0.54 20.76
N VAL A 311 4.76 0.41 21.32
CA VAL A 311 4.08 1.48 20.57
C VAL A 311 4.36 2.81 21.26
N PHE A 312 4.74 3.80 20.45
CA PHE A 312 4.95 5.18 20.86
C PHE A 312 3.94 6.06 20.16
N VAL A 313 3.21 6.87 20.92
CA VAL A 313 2.24 7.86 20.41
C VAL A 313 2.82 9.25 20.66
N VAL A 314 2.96 10.04 19.59
CA VAL A 314 3.44 11.42 19.64
C VAL A 314 2.28 12.36 19.32
N ILE A 315 1.94 13.23 20.26
CA ILE A 315 0.88 14.23 20.15
C ILE A 315 1.54 15.61 20.08
N ASP A 316 1.50 16.24 18.91
CA ASP A 316 2.11 17.55 18.70
C ASP A 316 1.08 18.67 18.94
N ALA A 317 1.54 19.79 19.53
CA ALA A 317 0.79 21.03 19.69
C ALA A 317 -0.59 20.86 20.35
N LEU A 318 -0.65 20.15 21.48
CA LEU A 318 -1.89 19.85 22.22
C LEU A 318 -2.69 21.12 22.61
N ASP A 319 -2.01 22.26 22.76
CA ASP A 319 -2.64 23.55 23.04
C ASP A 319 -3.52 24.10 21.90
N GLU A 320 -3.22 23.74 20.64
CA GLU A 320 -4.04 24.12 19.49
C GLU A 320 -5.40 23.41 19.53
N PHE A 321 -5.42 22.15 19.99
CA PHE A 321 -6.65 21.39 20.21
C PHE A 321 -7.45 21.91 21.41
N CYS A 322 -6.76 22.23 22.52
CA CYS A 322 -7.36 22.76 23.74
C CYS A 322 -8.14 24.07 23.50
N SER A 323 -7.64 24.93 22.60
CA SER A 323 -8.21 26.25 22.35
C SER A 323 -9.56 26.20 21.62
N SER A 324 -9.85 25.10 20.93
CA SER A 324 -11.08 24.92 20.14
C SER A 324 -12.17 24.15 20.89
N SER A 325 -11.80 23.19 21.76
CA SER A 325 -12.76 22.29 22.44
C SER A 325 -12.25 21.76 23.80
N PRO A 326 -12.44 22.49 24.92
CA PRO A 326 -11.91 22.08 26.24
C PRO A 326 -12.40 20.71 26.73
N ASN A 327 -13.68 20.38 26.49
CA ASN A 327 -14.25 19.09 26.89
C ASN A 327 -13.69 17.92 26.06
N GLU A 328 -13.37 18.15 24.78
CA GLU A 328 -12.81 17.11 23.89
C GLU A 328 -11.36 16.80 24.24
N LEU A 329 -10.59 17.78 24.74
CA LEU A 329 -9.23 17.54 25.24
C LEU A 329 -9.24 16.53 26.40
N GLN A 330 -10.18 16.68 27.33
CA GLN A 330 -10.31 15.74 28.44
C GLN A 330 -10.69 14.35 27.95
N GLU A 331 -11.59 14.23 26.97
CA GLU A 331 -11.92 12.96 26.37
C GLU A 331 -10.71 12.33 25.67
N LEU A 332 -9.98 13.08 24.84
CA LEU A 332 -8.77 12.61 24.15
C LEU A 332 -7.71 12.09 25.12
N LEU A 333 -7.41 12.84 26.18
CA LEU A 333 -6.42 12.42 27.18
C LEU A 333 -6.92 11.21 27.98
N SER A 334 -8.21 11.15 28.32
CA SER A 334 -8.79 10.00 29.00
C SER A 334 -8.68 8.74 28.14
N VAL A 335 -9.01 8.83 26.86
CA VAL A 335 -8.86 7.78 25.85
C VAL A 335 -7.40 7.34 25.75
N GLY A 336 -6.47 8.28 25.65
CA GLY A 336 -5.04 8.00 25.56
C GLY A 336 -4.48 7.30 26.79
N PHE A 337 -4.84 7.75 28.00
CA PHE A 337 -4.38 7.13 29.25
C PHE A 337 -5.04 5.79 29.51
N MET A 338 -6.32 5.61 29.20
CA MET A 338 -6.98 4.28 29.25
C MET A 338 -6.28 3.29 28.31
N LEU A 339 -5.97 3.72 27.08
CA LEU A 339 -5.22 2.90 26.13
C LEU A 339 -3.82 2.55 26.68
N GLN A 340 -3.13 3.52 27.29
CA GLN A 340 -1.84 3.31 27.94
C GLN A 340 -1.90 2.29 29.08
N GLU A 341 -2.90 2.37 29.96
CA GLU A 341 -3.10 1.37 31.02
C GLU A 341 -3.39 -0.02 30.46
N GLU A 342 -4.18 -0.11 29.39
CA GLU A 342 -4.58 -1.38 28.78
C GLU A 342 -3.49 -2.08 27.95
N THR A 343 -2.53 -1.31 27.42
CA THR A 343 -1.62 -1.79 26.37
C THR A 343 -0.13 -1.47 26.61
N GLY A 344 0.17 -0.57 27.55
CA GLY A 344 1.53 -0.18 27.89
C GLY A 344 2.19 0.78 26.89
N ILE A 345 1.41 1.52 26.08
CA ILE A 345 1.98 2.50 25.14
C ILE A 345 2.76 3.61 25.84
N ASN A 346 3.74 4.17 25.13
CA ASN A 346 4.48 5.35 25.56
C ASN A 346 3.90 6.59 24.87
N ILE A 347 3.61 7.65 25.63
CA ILE A 347 3.01 8.89 25.09
C ILE A 347 4.02 10.02 25.20
N LEU A 348 4.25 10.74 24.11
CA LEU A 348 4.92 12.04 24.12
C LEU A 348 3.92 13.10 23.72
N ALA A 349 3.81 14.18 24.49
CA ALA A 349 2.93 15.29 24.18
C ALA A 349 3.70 16.62 24.20
N THR A 350 3.53 17.46 23.18
CA THR A 350 4.08 18.82 23.17
C THR A 350 2.96 19.85 23.31
N SER A 351 3.21 20.95 24.01
CA SER A 351 2.29 22.08 24.03
C SER A 351 2.96 23.39 24.46
N ARG A 352 2.27 24.52 24.26
CA ARG A 352 2.58 25.76 24.97
C ARG A 352 2.29 25.60 26.48
N PRO A 353 2.99 26.36 27.35
CA PRO A 353 2.67 26.39 28.77
C PRO A 353 1.23 26.85 28.99
N ASN A 354 0.40 25.96 29.54
CA ASN A 354 -0.98 26.23 29.92
C ASN A 354 -1.27 25.47 31.22
N SER A 355 -1.74 26.17 32.25
CA SER A 355 -1.99 25.59 33.57
C SER A 355 -2.96 24.40 33.53
N GLU A 356 -3.98 24.46 32.68
CA GLU A 356 -4.95 23.38 32.51
C GLU A 356 -4.28 22.13 31.95
N ILE A 357 -3.55 22.24 30.84
CA ILE A 357 -2.82 21.13 30.22
C ILE A 357 -1.76 20.59 31.18
N MET A 358 -0.95 21.47 31.78
CA MET A 358 0.13 21.09 32.70
C MET A 358 -0.40 20.30 33.90
N SER A 359 -1.55 20.68 34.46
CA SER A 359 -2.17 19.94 35.57
C SER A 359 -2.55 18.50 35.20
N ARG A 360 -2.83 18.22 33.91
CA ARG A 360 -3.13 16.86 33.43
C ARG A 360 -1.90 15.97 33.30
N PHE A 361 -0.71 16.55 33.23
CA PHE A 361 0.57 15.85 33.16
C PHE A 361 1.38 15.98 34.46
N GLU A 362 0.74 16.35 35.56
CA GLU A 362 1.37 16.39 36.87
C GLU A 362 1.85 14.98 37.27
N GLY A 363 3.12 14.87 37.68
CA GLY A 363 3.74 13.58 38.02
C GLY A 363 4.28 12.77 36.84
N CYS A 364 4.05 13.19 35.58
CA CYS A 364 4.69 12.59 34.42
C CYS A 364 6.16 13.04 34.26
N ILE A 365 6.92 12.37 33.39
CA ILE A 365 8.26 12.84 33.00
C ILE A 365 8.07 14.15 32.22
N GLN A 366 8.86 15.18 32.52
CA GLN A 366 8.76 16.46 31.84
C GLN A 366 10.12 16.92 31.32
N ARG A 367 10.13 17.43 30.08
CA ARG A 367 11.32 18.04 29.48
C ARG A 367 10.93 19.26 28.65
N GLU A 368 11.32 20.44 29.09
CA GLU A 368 11.03 21.67 28.36
C GLU A 368 11.75 21.68 27.01
N ILE A 369 11.01 22.01 25.95
CA ILE A 369 11.58 22.27 24.62
C ILE A 369 11.89 23.76 24.53
N ARG A 370 13.20 24.05 24.43
CA ARG A 370 13.74 25.40 24.29
C ARG A 370 14.92 25.38 23.33
N ALA A 371 15.08 26.43 22.54
CA ALA A 371 16.24 26.58 21.67
C ALA A 371 17.53 26.62 22.51
N GLN A 372 18.51 25.80 22.13
CA GLN A 372 19.80 25.75 22.81
C GLN A 372 20.81 26.65 22.09
N ASP A 373 21.69 27.28 22.86
CA ASP A 373 22.70 28.20 22.33
C ASP A 373 23.58 27.52 21.28
N ASP A 374 23.98 26.27 21.50
CA ASP A 374 24.79 25.50 20.54
C ASP A 374 24.03 25.20 19.24
N ASP A 375 22.74 24.87 19.32
CA ASP A 375 21.90 24.62 18.15
C ASP A 375 21.69 25.93 17.35
N ILE A 376 21.45 27.04 18.05
CA ILE A 376 21.32 28.38 17.45
C ILE A 376 22.63 28.76 16.76
N LEU A 377 23.77 28.59 17.41
CA LEU A 377 25.09 28.89 16.84
C LEU A 377 25.40 28.01 15.62
N GLY A 378 25.11 26.71 15.68
CA GLY A 378 25.26 25.80 14.55
C GLY A 378 24.43 26.24 13.34
N TYR A 379 23.18 26.63 13.60
CA TYR A 379 22.29 27.17 12.57
C TYR A 379 22.81 28.49 11.99
N VAL A 380 23.16 29.45 12.85
CA VAL A 380 23.71 30.75 12.45
C VAL A 380 24.97 30.57 11.60
N ASN A 381 25.89 29.67 12.00
CA ASN A 381 27.12 29.40 11.24
C ASN A 381 26.88 28.79 9.86
N THR A 382 25.80 28.03 9.71
CA THR A 382 25.44 27.41 8.43
C THR A 382 24.81 28.43 7.48
N GLU A 383 23.96 29.31 8.01
CA GLU A 383 23.19 30.28 7.20
C GLU A 383 23.94 31.60 6.94
N ILE A 384 24.78 32.08 7.89
CA ILE A 384 25.54 33.34 7.77
C ILE A 384 26.32 33.45 6.46
N PRO A 385 27.06 32.44 5.99
CA PRO A 385 27.81 32.52 4.73
C PRO A 385 26.90 32.77 3.52
N GLY A 386 25.65 32.30 3.57
CA GLY A 386 24.63 32.55 2.55
C GLY A 386 24.00 33.94 2.62
N LEU A 387 23.87 34.49 3.84
CA LEU A 387 23.22 35.77 4.13
C LEU A 387 24.17 36.98 4.01
N LEU A 388 25.46 36.84 4.34
CA LEU A 388 26.44 37.93 4.42
C LEU A 388 27.28 38.09 3.14
N ARG A 389 26.66 37.91 1.97
CA ARG A 389 27.35 37.78 0.67
C ARG A 389 28.13 39.00 0.19
N SER A 390 28.01 40.19 0.79
CA SER A 390 28.57 41.41 0.19
C SER A 390 29.73 42.09 0.93
N ARG A 391 29.70 42.26 2.27
CA ARG A 391 30.74 43.05 2.98
C ARG A 391 31.04 42.66 4.43
N ILE A 392 30.10 42.07 5.16
CA ILE A 392 30.29 41.73 6.58
C ILE A 392 31.27 40.55 6.75
N SER A 393 31.34 39.66 5.76
CA SER A 393 32.32 38.56 5.66
C SER A 393 33.78 39.03 5.55
N LEU A 394 34.04 40.34 5.36
CA LEU A 394 35.38 40.94 5.38
C LEU A 394 35.83 41.36 6.80
N HIS A 395 34.93 41.31 7.79
CA HIS A 395 35.17 41.77 9.16
C HIS A 395 34.81 40.69 10.20
N PRO A 396 35.78 39.86 10.63
CA PRO A 396 35.56 38.79 11.61
C PRO A 396 34.96 39.29 12.93
N GLU A 397 35.33 40.50 13.38
CA GLU A 397 34.77 41.11 14.58
C GLU A 397 33.24 41.33 14.50
N VAL A 398 32.72 41.70 13.33
CA VAL A 398 31.28 41.95 13.12
C VAL A 398 30.52 40.63 13.07
N GLU A 399 31.11 39.58 12.48
CA GLU A 399 30.52 38.25 12.46
C GLU A 399 30.34 37.69 13.88
N ASP A 400 31.33 37.88 14.75
CA ASP A 400 31.27 37.46 16.16
C ASP A 400 30.31 38.30 17.01
N ASP A 401 30.15 39.59 16.70
CA ASP A 401 29.11 40.43 17.31
C ASP A 401 27.71 39.96 16.89
N VAL A 402 27.51 39.63 15.62
CA VAL A 402 26.24 39.10 15.10
C VAL A 402 25.91 37.76 15.75
N ARG A 403 26.86 36.83 15.84
CA ARG A 403 26.69 35.55 16.56
C ARG A 403 26.24 35.74 18.00
N ARG A 404 26.93 36.61 18.75
CA ARG A 404 26.59 36.91 20.16
C ARG A 404 25.22 37.55 20.28
N ALA A 405 24.88 38.46 19.38
CA ALA A 405 23.55 39.08 19.35
C ALA A 405 22.45 38.04 19.09
N PHE A 406 22.67 37.05 18.21
CA PHE A 406 21.69 35.99 17.97
C PHE A 406 21.43 35.15 19.22
N VAL A 407 22.48 34.66 19.88
CA VAL A 407 22.32 33.85 21.11
C VAL A 407 21.64 34.65 22.22
N GLN A 408 22.07 35.91 22.44
CA GLN A 408 21.52 36.75 23.51
C GLN A 408 20.05 37.12 23.28
N ASN A 409 19.63 37.32 22.02
CA ASN A 409 18.27 37.77 21.70
C ASN A 409 17.31 36.61 21.37
N ALA A 410 17.80 35.37 21.24
CA ALA A 410 16.96 34.23 20.94
C ALA A 410 15.96 33.92 22.07
N ASP A 411 16.34 34.19 23.33
CA ASP A 411 15.53 33.90 24.54
C ASP A 411 14.89 32.49 24.54
N GLY A 412 15.59 31.51 23.94
CA GLY A 412 15.10 30.14 23.80
C GLY A 412 14.06 29.88 22.72
N MET A 413 13.86 30.84 21.81
CA MET A 413 13.08 30.69 20.59
C MET A 413 14.03 30.52 19.40
N TYR A 414 13.69 29.62 18.48
CA TYR A 414 14.26 29.64 17.13
C TYR A 414 13.53 30.76 16.38
N VAL A 415 13.91 32.00 16.65
CA VAL A 415 13.38 33.17 15.95
C VAL A 415 13.71 32.98 14.46
N PRO A 416 12.78 33.24 13.53
CA PRO A 416 13.10 33.14 12.11
C PRO A 416 14.26 34.09 11.82
N ILE A 417 15.44 33.51 11.58
CA ILE A 417 16.61 34.26 11.09
C ILE A 417 16.24 34.99 9.81
N THR A 418 15.21 34.57 9.07
CA THR A 418 14.62 35.32 7.97
C THR A 418 14.21 36.75 8.35
N ASP A 419 13.66 37.02 9.54
CA ASP A 419 13.23 38.37 9.93
C ASP A 419 14.44 39.28 10.23
N LEU A 420 15.50 38.72 10.81
CA LEU A 420 16.76 39.42 11.08
C LEU A 420 17.68 39.50 9.86
N ALA A 421 17.68 38.49 9.01
CA ALA A 421 18.35 38.44 7.71
C ALA A 421 17.74 39.44 6.73
N THR A 422 16.40 39.58 6.72
CA THR A 422 15.70 40.62 5.97
C THR A 422 16.14 42.00 6.48
N ARG A 423 16.18 42.19 7.81
CA ARG A 423 16.67 43.44 8.42
C ARG A 423 18.16 43.71 8.14
N LEU A 424 19.00 42.68 8.09
CA LEU A 424 20.44 42.79 7.77
C LEU A 424 20.66 43.06 6.29
N SER A 425 19.87 42.47 5.38
CA SER A 425 19.88 42.80 3.96
C SER A 425 19.37 44.22 3.69
N ASP A 426 18.36 44.67 4.44
CA ASP A 426 17.88 46.05 4.39
C ASP A 426 18.97 47.03 4.86
N PHE A 427 19.75 46.66 5.89
CA PHE A 427 20.89 47.45 6.38
C PHE A 427 22.02 47.59 5.34
N ASP A 428 22.31 46.52 4.58
CA ASP A 428 23.31 46.53 3.50
C ASP A 428 22.84 47.38 2.29
N SER A 429 21.52 47.54 2.11
CA SER A 429 20.91 48.38 1.07
C SER A 429 20.80 49.87 1.42
N GLY A 430 21.00 50.25 2.69
CA GLY A 430 20.90 51.63 3.18
C GLY A 430 22.17 52.48 2.99
N PHE A 431 23.26 51.88 2.52
CA PHE A 431 24.52 52.56 2.20
C PHE A 431 24.65 52.74 0.68
N TYR A 432 23.80 53.57 0.09
CA TYR A 432 23.99 54.12 -1.26
C TYR A 432 24.16 55.64 -1.23
#